data_AF-A0A931T4S8-F1
#
_entry.id   AF-A0A931T4S8-F1
#
_cell.length_a   1.000
_cell.length_b   1.000
_cell.length_c   1.000
_cell.angle_alpha   90.00
_cell.angle_beta   90.00
_cell.angle_gamma   90.00
#
_symmetry.space_group_name_H-M   'P 1'
#
loop_
_entity.id
_entity.type
_entity.pdbx_description
1 polymer ?
#
loop_
_entity_poly.entity_id
_entity_poly.type
_entity_poly.pdbx_seq_one_letter_code
_entity_poly.pdbx_strand_id
1 'polypeptide(L)'
;MKKTLIFCAVSLLAGVLLGGWGMHVIDGRAKQKAVEAAMEEVRTERDALARVTKMMELRLRIGKAAIEASRLNYGNARIEADQVFVAAETLQALVAGTPDEQELRLILSRKEQLLGDLAVGNPASAVALEQMFSASTAAATAR
;
A
#
# COMPACT_ATOMS: atom_id res chain seq x y z
N MET A 1 1.88 31.80 46.11
CA MET A 1 0.83 30.79 45.84
C MET A 1 1.24 29.64 44.90
N LYS A 2 2.52 29.50 44.49
CA LYS A 2 2.96 28.39 43.60
C LYS A 2 3.48 27.13 44.33
N LYS A 3 3.77 27.23 45.63
CA LYS A 3 4.36 26.13 46.41
C LYS A 3 3.32 25.14 46.97
N THR A 4 2.07 25.57 47.17
CA THR A 4 0.96 24.73 47.65
C THR A 4 0.40 23.79 46.59
N LEU A 5 0.43 24.18 45.32
CA LEU A 5 -0.06 23.36 44.20
C LEU A 5 0.81 22.10 43.96
N ILE A 6 2.12 22.21 44.19
CA ILE A 6 3.04 21.08 44.01
C ILE A 6 2.84 20.05 45.13
N PHE A 7 2.54 20.50 46.35
CA PHE A 7 2.33 19.60 47.50
C PHE A 7 1.04 18.76 47.37
N CYS A 8 -0.01 19.30 46.74
CA CYS A 8 -1.22 18.53 46.41
C CYS A 8 -0.97 17.49 45.30
N ALA A 9 -0.15 17.82 44.29
CA ALA A 9 0.17 16.88 43.21
C ALA A 9 1.01 15.68 43.70
N VAL A 10 1.93 15.91 44.63
CA VAL A 10 2.78 14.83 45.19
C VAL A 10 2.00 13.94 46.15
N SER A 11 1.06 14.50 46.92
CA SER A 11 0.19 13.72 47.81
C SER A 11 -0.80 12.81 47.04
N LEU A 12 -1.30 13.29 45.89
CA LEU A 12 -2.14 12.49 45.00
C LEU A 12 -1.37 11.33 44.34
N LEU A 13 -0.11 11.54 43.99
CA LEU A 13 0.77 10.47 43.48
C LEU A 13 1.11 9.42 44.54
N ALA A 14 1.28 9.81 45.80
CA ALA A 14 1.56 8.88 46.90
C ALA A 14 0.32 8.03 47.29
N GLY A 15 -0.90 8.59 47.20
CA GLY A 15 -2.14 7.86 47.46
C GLY A 15 -2.43 6.76 46.42
N VAL A 16 -2.10 7.01 45.14
CA VAL A 16 -2.22 6.01 44.05
C VAL A 16 -1.23 4.86 44.21
N LEU A 17 -0.05 5.12 44.78
CA LEU A 17 0.98 4.10 44.95
C LEU A 17 0.73 3.15 46.14
N LEU A 18 -0.04 3.58 47.16
CA LEU A 18 -0.25 2.81 48.39
C LEU A 18 -1.66 2.21 48.56
N GLY A 19 -2.67 2.67 47.82
CA GLY A 19 -4.07 2.23 48.01
C GLY A 19 -4.62 1.19 47.01
N GLY A 20 -3.88 0.81 45.96
CA GLY A 20 -4.47 0.20 44.76
C GLY A 20 -4.16 -1.28 44.50
N TRP A 21 -3.73 -2.08 45.46
CA TRP A 21 -3.20 -3.43 45.18
C TRP A 21 -4.26 -4.53 44.98
N GLY A 22 -5.56 -4.22 45.05
CA GLY A 22 -6.65 -5.21 44.91
C GLY A 22 -7.46 -5.15 43.60
N MET A 23 -7.39 -4.07 42.83
CA MET A 23 -8.33 -3.82 41.71
C MET A 23 -7.67 -3.54 40.34
N HIS A 24 -6.34 -3.37 40.27
CA HIS A 24 -5.64 -2.94 39.05
C HIS A 24 -5.27 -4.05 38.04
N VAL A 25 -5.38 -5.33 38.40
CA VAL A 25 -4.91 -6.42 37.52
C VAL A 25 -5.88 -6.73 36.37
N ILE A 26 -7.17 -6.43 36.55
CA ILE A 26 -8.21 -6.63 35.51
C ILE A 26 -8.17 -5.48 34.50
N ASP A 27 -7.95 -4.26 34.99
CA ASP A 27 -7.93 -3.03 34.19
C ASP A 27 -6.64 -2.91 33.35
N GLY A 28 -5.50 -3.41 33.86
CA GLY A 28 -4.26 -3.51 33.10
C GLY A 28 -4.35 -4.49 31.92
N ARG A 29 -5.00 -5.65 32.09
CA ARG A 29 -5.20 -6.62 31.02
C ARG A 29 -6.19 -6.14 29.95
N ALA A 30 -7.25 -5.43 30.36
CA ALA A 30 -8.19 -4.82 29.42
C ALA A 30 -7.52 -3.71 28.60
N LYS A 31 -6.74 -2.83 29.25
CA LYS A 31 -5.96 -1.77 28.58
C LYS A 31 -4.89 -2.34 27.66
N GLN A 32 -4.20 -3.41 28.07
CA GLN A 32 -3.20 -4.08 27.24
C GLN A 32 -3.83 -4.70 25.98
N LYS A 33 -4.97 -5.38 26.10
CA LYS A 33 -5.73 -5.90 24.94
C LYS A 33 -6.21 -4.78 24.01
N ALA A 34 -6.66 -3.66 24.55
CA ALA A 34 -7.10 -2.51 23.75
C ALA A 34 -5.92 -1.90 22.96
N VAL A 35 -4.74 -1.82 23.57
CA VAL A 35 -3.51 -1.34 22.92
C VAL A 35 -3.02 -2.32 21.84
N GLU A 36 -3.09 -3.63 22.09
CA GLU A 36 -2.77 -4.66 21.08
C GLU A 36 -3.73 -4.61 19.89
N ALA A 37 -5.03 -4.45 20.13
CA ALA A 37 -6.03 -4.30 19.07
C ALA A 37 -5.81 -3.02 18.24
N ALA A 38 -5.52 -1.89 18.90
CA ALA A 38 -5.22 -0.63 18.21
C ALA A 38 -3.92 -0.70 17.39
N MET A 39 -2.88 -1.41 17.89
CA MET A 39 -1.66 -1.64 17.11
C MET A 39 -1.90 -2.51 15.89
N GLU A 40 -2.78 -3.50 16.00
CA GLU A 40 -3.13 -4.38 14.87
C GLU A 40 -3.98 -3.64 13.82
N GLU A 41 -4.89 -2.77 14.25
CA GLU A 41 -5.63 -1.86 13.38
C GLU A 41 -4.67 -0.93 12.62
N VAL A 42 -3.74 -0.28 13.33
CA VAL A 42 -2.72 0.59 12.71
C VAL A 42 -1.83 -0.18 11.72
N ARG A 43 -1.46 -1.43 12.01
CA ARG A 43 -0.72 -2.27 11.05
C ARG A 43 -1.54 -2.54 9.80
N THR A 44 -2.81 -2.88 9.97
CA THR A 44 -3.72 -3.16 8.86
C THR A 44 -3.91 -1.94 7.96
N GLU A 45 -4.09 -0.76 8.55
CA GLU A 45 -4.19 0.51 7.82
C GLU A 45 -2.88 0.85 7.09
N ARG A 46 -1.73 0.67 7.75
CA ARG A 46 -0.42 0.91 7.13
C ARG A 46 -0.20 -0.01 5.93
N ASP A 47 -0.57 -1.28 6.06
CA ASP A 47 -0.43 -2.25 4.97
C ASP A 47 -1.42 -1.93 3.84
N ALA A 48 -2.62 -1.43 4.16
CA ALA A 48 -3.54 -0.90 3.15
C ALA A 48 -2.97 0.31 2.40
N LEU A 49 -2.38 1.26 3.11
CA LEU A 49 -1.74 2.42 2.49
C LEU A 49 -0.54 2.00 1.61
N ALA A 50 0.27 1.05 2.06
CA ALA A 50 1.38 0.52 1.30
C ALA A 50 0.92 -0.14 -0.02
N ARG A 51 -0.20 -0.87 0.00
CA ARG A 51 -0.80 -1.44 -1.22
C ARG A 51 -1.23 -0.36 -2.20
N VAL A 52 -2.01 0.62 -1.73
CA VAL A 52 -2.51 1.72 -2.59
C VAL A 52 -1.35 2.47 -3.23
N THR A 53 -0.31 2.77 -2.44
CA THR A 53 0.88 3.49 -2.91
C THR A 53 1.59 2.72 -4.01
N LYS A 54 1.84 1.41 -3.80
CA LYS A 54 2.52 0.57 -4.80
C LYS A 54 1.67 0.35 -6.06
N MET A 55 0.34 0.24 -5.93
CA MET A 55 -0.53 0.17 -7.11
C MET A 55 -0.54 1.48 -7.92
N MET A 56 -0.53 2.64 -7.25
CA MET A 56 -0.39 3.93 -7.94
C MET A 56 0.95 4.03 -8.68
N GLU A 57 2.04 3.61 -8.04
CA GLU A 57 3.37 3.57 -8.67
C GLU A 57 3.38 2.67 -9.92
N LEU A 58 2.80 1.47 -9.82
CA LEU A 58 2.67 0.55 -10.95
C LEU A 58 1.94 1.19 -12.13
N ARG A 59 0.82 1.88 -11.86
CA ARG A 59 0.02 2.58 -12.87
C ARG A 59 0.81 3.69 -13.56
N LEU A 60 1.58 4.48 -12.81
CA LEU A 60 2.43 5.53 -13.37
C LEU A 60 3.50 4.96 -14.32
N ARG A 61 4.12 3.83 -13.94
CA ARG A 61 5.12 3.16 -14.79
C ARG A 61 4.51 2.62 -16.09
N ILE A 62 3.29 2.06 -16.04
CA ILE A 62 2.56 1.64 -17.25
C ILE A 62 2.32 2.84 -18.18
N GLY A 63 1.85 3.96 -17.62
CA GLY A 63 1.64 5.19 -18.40
C GLY A 63 2.93 5.72 -19.04
N LYS A 64 4.05 5.67 -18.31
CA LYS A 64 5.36 6.06 -18.84
C LYS A 64 5.79 5.14 -19.99
N ALA A 65 5.68 3.82 -19.83
CA ALA A 65 5.99 2.86 -20.88
C ALA A 65 5.14 3.11 -22.14
N ALA A 66 3.85 3.41 -21.98
CA ALA A 66 2.96 3.76 -23.09
C ALA A 66 3.42 5.03 -23.82
N ILE A 67 3.75 6.11 -23.09
CA ILE A 67 4.24 7.35 -23.67
C ILE A 67 5.53 7.13 -24.47
N GLU A 68 6.47 6.35 -23.93
CA GLU A 68 7.71 6.03 -24.63
C GLU A 68 7.44 5.21 -25.91
N ALA A 69 6.54 4.23 -25.85
CA ALA A 69 6.13 3.46 -27.03
C ALA A 69 5.46 4.34 -28.10
N SER A 70 4.54 5.24 -27.70
CA SER A 70 3.86 6.18 -28.61
C SER A 70 4.81 7.18 -29.26
N ARG A 71 5.93 7.50 -28.58
CA ARG A 71 7.03 8.32 -29.12
C ARG A 71 8.01 7.51 -29.98
N LEU A 72 7.69 6.25 -30.28
CA LEU A 72 8.54 5.30 -31.01
C LEU A 72 9.87 5.00 -30.31
N ASN A 73 9.95 5.26 -29.00
CA ASN A 73 11.11 4.96 -28.18
C ASN A 73 10.99 3.57 -27.54
N TYR A 74 10.92 2.54 -28.38
CA TYR A 74 10.64 1.17 -27.97
C TYR A 74 11.68 0.58 -27.01
N GLY A 75 12.95 1.02 -27.09
CA GLY A 75 13.99 0.61 -26.15
C GLY A 75 13.68 1.04 -24.72
N ASN A 76 13.33 2.32 -24.51
CA ASN A 76 12.92 2.82 -23.20
C ASN A 76 11.58 2.21 -22.77
N ALA A 77 10.61 2.11 -23.68
CA ALA A 77 9.32 1.49 -23.39
C ALA A 77 9.48 0.06 -22.89
N ARG A 78 10.39 -0.72 -23.47
CA ARG A 78 10.70 -2.09 -23.02
C ARG A 78 11.31 -2.11 -21.63
N ILE A 79 12.26 -1.21 -21.33
CA ILE A 79 12.86 -1.13 -19.99
C ILE A 79 11.80 -0.80 -18.94
N GLU A 80 10.94 0.18 -19.21
CA GLU A 80 9.85 0.57 -18.32
C GLU A 80 8.83 -0.57 -18.16
N ALA A 81 8.45 -1.24 -19.25
CA ALA A 81 7.54 -2.38 -19.21
C ALA A 81 8.12 -3.55 -18.40
N ASP A 82 9.41 -3.86 -18.53
CA ASP A 82 10.06 -4.88 -17.71
C ASP A 82 10.00 -4.53 -16.21
N GLN A 83 10.28 -3.27 -15.86
CA GLN A 83 10.17 -2.77 -14.50
C GLN A 83 8.72 -2.78 -13.97
N VAL A 84 7.73 -2.58 -14.84
CA VAL A 84 6.30 -2.77 -14.52
C VAL A 84 6.05 -4.21 -14.10
N PHE A 85 6.52 -5.19 -14.88
CA PHE A 85 6.27 -6.60 -14.58
C PHE A 85 6.97 -7.06 -13.31
N VAL A 86 8.21 -6.61 -13.06
CA VAL A 86 8.90 -6.87 -11.79
C VAL A 86 8.12 -6.29 -10.61
N ALA A 87 7.68 -5.03 -10.72
CA ALA A 87 6.87 -4.41 -9.68
C ALA A 87 5.55 -5.17 -9.46
N ALA A 88 4.91 -5.61 -10.55
CA ALA A 88 3.68 -6.38 -10.49
C ALA A 88 3.88 -7.73 -9.79
N GLU A 89 4.95 -8.47 -10.07
CA GLU A 89 5.27 -9.74 -9.41
C GLU A 89 5.48 -9.53 -7.89
N THR A 90 6.22 -8.49 -7.50
CA THR A 90 6.43 -8.19 -6.08
C THR A 90 5.16 -7.76 -5.35
N LEU A 91 4.18 -7.22 -6.08
CA LEU A 91 2.90 -6.78 -5.55
C LEU A 91 1.91 -7.92 -5.32
N GLN A 92 2.10 -9.06 -5.97
CA GLN A 92 1.14 -10.16 -5.98
C GLN A 92 0.80 -10.68 -4.58
N ALA A 93 1.81 -10.82 -3.72
CA ALA A 93 1.61 -11.25 -2.34
C ALA A 93 0.85 -10.20 -1.51
N LEU A 94 0.98 -8.91 -1.84
CA LEU A 94 0.37 -7.82 -1.08
C LEU A 94 -1.11 -7.64 -1.43
N VAL A 95 -1.52 -7.95 -2.65
CA VAL A 95 -2.91 -7.74 -3.11
C VAL A 95 -3.76 -9.02 -3.10
N ALA A 96 -3.24 -10.13 -2.56
CA ALA A 96 -3.98 -11.39 -2.49
C ALA A 96 -5.31 -11.23 -1.73
N GLY A 97 -6.42 -11.71 -2.31
CA GLY A 97 -7.76 -11.58 -1.75
C GLY A 97 -8.34 -10.17 -1.81
N THR A 98 -7.64 -9.21 -2.41
CA THR A 98 -8.18 -7.87 -2.69
C THR A 98 -8.72 -7.81 -4.12
N PRO A 99 -9.60 -6.84 -4.43
CA PRO A 99 -10.06 -6.63 -5.80
C PRO A 99 -8.93 -6.35 -6.82
N ASP A 100 -7.79 -5.83 -6.35
CA ASP A 100 -6.67 -5.44 -7.22
C ASP A 100 -5.87 -6.66 -7.70
N GLU A 101 -6.10 -7.84 -7.09
CA GLU A 101 -5.50 -9.11 -7.52
C GLU A 101 -5.83 -9.46 -8.97
N GLN A 102 -7.07 -9.21 -9.41
CA GLN A 102 -7.50 -9.51 -10.77
C GLN A 102 -6.82 -8.59 -11.79
N GLU A 103 -6.71 -7.31 -11.47
CA GLU A 103 -6.01 -6.32 -12.29
C GLU A 103 -4.54 -6.74 -12.47
N LEU A 104 -3.88 -7.10 -11.37
CA LEU A 104 -2.49 -7.55 -11.37
C LEU A 104 -2.30 -8.83 -12.18
N ARG A 105 -3.23 -9.80 -12.07
CA ARG A 105 -3.20 -11.04 -12.83
C ARG A 105 -3.31 -10.79 -14.34
N LEU A 106 -4.16 -9.85 -14.74
CA LEU A 106 -4.31 -9.44 -16.15
C LEU A 106 -3.05 -8.74 -16.67
N ILE A 107 -2.38 -7.94 -15.84
CA ILE A 107 -1.11 -7.31 -16.20
C ILE A 107 -0.06 -8.40 -16.44
N LEU A 108 0.13 -9.31 -15.48
CA LEU A 108 1.14 -10.36 -15.54
C LEU A 108 0.92 -11.35 -16.69
N SER A 109 -0.33 -11.67 -17.03
CA SER A 109 -0.63 -12.60 -18.13
C SER A 109 -0.23 -12.07 -19.51
N ARG A 110 -0.05 -10.75 -19.65
CA ARG A 110 0.35 -10.10 -20.91
C ARG A 110 1.85 -9.84 -21.03
N LYS A 111 2.66 -10.26 -20.05
CA LYS A 111 4.10 -9.98 -19.96
C LYS A 111 4.87 -10.38 -21.21
N GLU A 112 4.83 -11.66 -21.57
CA GLU A 112 5.64 -12.19 -22.68
C GLU A 112 5.26 -11.54 -24.01
N GLN A 113 3.95 -11.38 -24.25
CA GLN A 113 3.43 -10.72 -25.44
C GLN A 113 3.93 -9.28 -25.54
N LEU A 114 3.74 -8.47 -24.50
CA LEU A 114 4.11 -7.05 -24.53
C LEU A 114 5.61 -6.83 -24.66
N LEU A 115 6.43 -7.62 -23.95
CA LEU A 115 7.89 -7.54 -24.07
C LEU A 115 8.36 -7.97 -25.46
N GLY A 116 7.72 -8.99 -26.05
CA GLY A 116 7.97 -9.41 -27.43
C GLY A 116 7.61 -8.34 -28.45
N ASP A 117 6.41 -7.77 -28.35
CA ASP A 117 5.92 -6.71 -29.23
C ASP A 117 6.81 -5.45 -29.16
N LEU A 118 7.22 -5.04 -27.96
CA LEU A 118 8.14 -3.90 -27.78
C LEU A 118 9.54 -4.21 -28.32
N ALA A 119 10.01 -5.46 -28.26
CA ALA A 119 11.31 -5.84 -28.81
C ALA A 119 11.36 -5.73 -30.34
N VAL A 120 10.23 -5.92 -31.02
CA VAL A 120 10.13 -5.81 -32.49
C VAL A 120 9.60 -4.45 -32.95
N GLY A 121 9.35 -3.51 -32.03
CA GLY A 121 8.88 -2.17 -32.35
C GLY A 121 7.43 -2.12 -32.85
N ASN A 122 6.57 -3.00 -32.32
CA ASN A 122 5.17 -3.09 -32.75
C ASN A 122 4.37 -1.86 -32.26
N PRO A 123 3.74 -1.07 -33.16
CA PRO A 123 2.95 0.09 -32.76
C PRO A 123 1.69 -0.29 -31.95
N ALA A 124 1.21 -1.54 -32.04
CA ALA A 124 0.10 -2.02 -31.23
C ALA A 124 0.45 -2.08 -29.72
N SER A 125 1.73 -2.12 -29.35
CA SER A 125 2.17 -2.12 -27.95
C SER A 125 1.76 -0.87 -27.20
N ALA A 126 1.81 0.30 -27.86
CA ALA A 126 1.40 1.57 -27.26
C ALA A 126 -0.07 1.50 -26.83
N VAL A 127 -0.94 1.05 -27.75
CA VAL A 127 -2.37 0.87 -27.50
C VAL A 127 -2.62 -0.17 -26.39
N ALA A 128 -1.89 -1.28 -26.39
CA ALA A 128 -2.04 -2.31 -25.36
C ALA A 128 -1.64 -1.81 -23.96
N LEU A 129 -0.56 -1.01 -23.86
CA LEU A 129 -0.14 -0.36 -22.61
C LEU A 129 -1.14 0.70 -22.15
N GLU A 130 -1.67 1.50 -23.07
CA GLU A 130 -2.74 2.48 -22.78
C GLU A 130 -4.01 1.80 -22.27
N GLN A 131 -4.41 0.68 -22.87
CA GLN A 131 -5.57 -0.10 -22.40
C GLN A 131 -5.36 -0.64 -20.99
N MET A 132 -4.13 -1.02 -20.62
CA MET A 132 -3.82 -1.42 -19.24
C MET A 132 -3.97 -0.25 -18.26
N PHE A 133 -3.63 0.97 -18.69
CA PHE A 133 -3.86 2.19 -17.92
C PHE A 133 -5.36 2.55 -17.81
N SER A 134 -6.13 2.40 -18.88
CA SER A 134 -7.56 2.73 -18.91
C SER A 134 -8.46 1.71 -18.21
N ALA A 135 -8.17 0.41 -18.33
CA ALA A 135 -8.90 -0.64 -17.61
C ALA A 135 -8.73 -0.52 -16.09
N SER A 136 -7.58 0.03 -15.66
CA SER A 136 -7.21 0.28 -14.27
C SER A 136 -7.93 1.49 -13.66
N THR A 137 -8.14 2.55 -14.44
CA THR A 137 -8.81 3.77 -13.97
C THR A 137 -10.32 3.59 -13.80
N ALA A 138 -10.98 2.79 -14.65
CA ALA A 138 -12.40 2.47 -14.51
C ALA A 138 -12.73 1.67 -13.23
N ALA A 139 -11.80 0.83 -12.76
CA ALA A 139 -11.97 0.08 -11.52
C ALA A 139 -11.76 0.94 -10.25
N ALA A 140 -11.01 2.05 -10.36
CA ALA A 140 -10.72 2.97 -9.26
C ALA A 140 -11.82 4.03 -9.04
N THR A 141 -12.59 4.41 -10.07
CA THR A 141 -13.70 5.37 -9.97
C THR A 141 -15.06 4.73 -9.67
N ALA A 142 -15.16 3.39 -9.64
CA ALA A 142 -16.40 2.66 -9.35
C ALA A 142 -16.57 2.25 -7.87
N ARG A 143 -15.64 2.63 -6.98
CA ARG A 143 -15.75 2.49 -5.51
C ARG A 143 -15.93 3.86 -4.88
#